data_AF-A0LQI6-F1
#
_entry.id   AF-A0LQI6-F1
#
_cell.length_a   1.000
_cell.length_b   1.000
_cell.length_c   1.000
_cell.angle_alpha   90.00
_cell.angle_beta   90.00
_cell.angle_gamma   90.00
#
_symmetry.space_group_name_H-M   'P 1'
#
loop_
_entity.id
_entity.type
_entity.pdbx_description
1 polymer ?
#
loop_
_entity_poly.entity_id
_entity_poly.type
_entity_poly.pdbx_seq_one_letter_code
_entity_poly.pdbx_strand_id
1 'polypeptide(L)'
;MPDGTGTTIATPSPRLRTGPSSLDRLVRFLDPDEFRAVCVIDCLCARLPPPNDPPVHGFLAEWLRTAARGDTALKHWVVEHFVASSLRAEAFDSARSLADRYLKRGFWGAVWVPDGFAPGKVPECPPVLFGFGSLFAASGWAAFFNSRKERLPSPESTWLKAVRELLPAVVSKGVGLASSLGTLTYDLAAAYAVRRGVPLLLVAAAGVEASRKGMEAFAGRSHEGIGVACMLSGRCGPKARRMACRDRLLALLSDLHVIIEIRSGGNLLKTLLDQQFLQPRARWIVMPPAWQAANAGNFQLAGECIHRVQRISVAPPVTVAATGLPNRAGKRRRLLSRDLRRDEYVYHYTRSCPGPWPGQSRGDYLRSLLEREPGSGHSALDTLSRILAEGRIRGSTRLVRGTDPVVSWSARTPWELMSIRHWSRALIRWTFEPYGIAVRKTSVRNRGGKPAVYVAARFHQRLALEDRHRFQRHEPPSCAWKHEREWRTEGDFELTGLGEDEAFIFVPDSRDADTLQARVSATLPVLVPDAAPDPK
;
A
#
# COMPACT_ATOMS: atom_id res chain seq x y z
N MET A 1 -9.19 24.86 19.38
CA MET A 1 -8.09 25.85 19.39
C MET A 1 -6.81 25.08 19.72
N PRO A 2 -5.92 24.78 18.76
CA PRO A 2 -4.66 24.10 19.07
C PRO A 2 -3.50 25.09 19.09
N ASP A 3 -2.90 25.26 20.26
CA ASP A 3 -1.68 26.02 20.48
C ASP A 3 -0.46 25.26 19.93
N GLY A 4 -0.05 25.63 18.72
CA GLY A 4 1.22 26.32 18.53
C GLY A 4 2.54 25.69 18.99
N THR A 5 2.71 24.37 19.13
CA THR A 5 4.08 23.78 19.07
C THR A 5 4.47 23.61 17.60
N GLY A 6 4.64 24.72 16.88
CA GLY A 6 5.09 24.70 15.50
C GLY A 6 6.50 24.14 15.42
N THR A 7 6.71 23.08 14.63
CA THR A 7 8.05 22.66 14.21
C THR A 7 8.67 23.83 13.44
N THR A 8 9.55 24.61 14.08
CA THR A 8 10.19 25.74 13.43
C THR A 8 11.20 25.21 12.41
N ILE A 9 10.79 25.16 11.13
CA ILE A 9 11.71 24.96 10.01
C ILE A 9 12.48 26.29 9.83
N ALA A 10 13.43 26.56 10.72
CA ALA A 10 14.10 27.86 10.85
C ALA A 10 15.22 28.11 9.81
N THR A 11 15.34 27.26 8.79
CA THR A 11 16.37 27.43 7.75
C THR A 11 15.76 28.02 6.48
N PRO A 12 16.46 28.96 5.80
CA PRO A 12 16.01 29.48 4.51
C PRO A 12 15.79 28.30 3.58
N SER A 13 14.53 28.06 3.22
CA SER A 13 14.17 26.93 2.35
C SER A 13 14.96 27.08 1.05
N PRO A 14 15.62 26.02 0.55
CA PRO A 14 16.26 26.07 -0.74
C PRO A 14 15.20 26.51 -1.75
N ARG A 15 15.43 27.66 -2.42
CA ARG A 15 14.50 28.14 -3.45
C ARG A 15 14.41 27.06 -4.51
N LEU A 16 13.22 26.50 -4.67
CA LEU A 16 12.91 25.68 -5.84
C LEU A 16 13.15 26.55 -7.07
N ARG A 17 13.76 25.98 -8.11
CA ARG A 17 14.00 26.73 -9.34
C ARG A 17 12.64 27.17 -9.88
N THR A 18 12.45 28.46 -10.09
CA THR A 18 11.34 28.99 -10.87
C THR A 18 11.65 28.69 -12.33
N GLY A 19 11.05 27.64 -12.86
CA GLY A 19 11.28 27.18 -14.22
C GLY A 19 10.42 25.96 -14.55
N PRO A 20 10.48 25.48 -15.79
CA PRO A 20 9.76 24.28 -16.20
C PRO A 20 10.15 23.07 -15.33
N SER A 21 9.20 22.17 -15.10
CA SER A 21 9.41 21.01 -14.25
C SER A 21 10.50 20.08 -14.80
N SER A 22 11.02 19.16 -13.98
CA SER A 22 11.93 18.13 -14.51
C SER A 22 11.29 17.32 -15.64
N LEU A 23 9.98 17.04 -15.59
CA LEU A 23 9.30 16.36 -16.68
C LEU A 23 9.41 17.17 -17.98
N ASP A 24 9.04 18.46 -17.94
CA ASP A 24 9.04 19.34 -19.13
C ASP A 24 10.43 19.56 -19.71
N ARG A 25 11.46 19.62 -18.86
CA ARG A 25 12.85 19.84 -19.28
C ARG A 25 13.53 18.59 -19.81
N LEU A 26 13.18 17.43 -19.26
CA LEU A 26 13.92 16.20 -19.52
C LEU A 26 13.36 15.41 -20.69
N VAL A 27 12.13 15.69 -21.14
CA VAL A 27 11.48 14.86 -22.17
C VAL A 27 11.04 15.66 -23.39
N ARG A 28 11.17 15.03 -24.55
CA ARG A 28 10.51 15.42 -25.79
C ARG A 28 9.35 14.46 -26.03
N PHE A 29 8.14 14.98 -26.19
CA PHE A 29 7.00 14.16 -26.56
C PHE A 29 7.17 13.64 -28.00
N LEU A 30 6.81 12.37 -28.18
CA LEU A 30 6.77 11.74 -29.48
C LEU A 30 5.54 12.23 -30.24
N ASP A 31 5.69 12.47 -31.54
CA ASP A 31 4.52 12.69 -32.40
C ASP A 31 3.69 11.40 -32.52
N PRO A 32 2.45 11.46 -33.06
CA PRO A 32 1.59 10.28 -33.15
C PRO A 32 2.20 9.10 -33.93
N ASP A 33 3.03 9.34 -34.95
CA ASP A 33 3.63 8.29 -35.77
C ASP A 33 4.83 7.66 -35.06
N GLU A 34 5.69 8.47 -34.43
CA GLU A 34 6.77 8.00 -33.56
C GLU A 34 6.20 7.16 -32.40
N PHE A 35 5.13 7.64 -31.75
CA PHE A 35 4.47 6.93 -30.67
C PHE A 35 3.86 5.60 -31.14
N ARG A 36 3.18 5.60 -32.30
CA ARG A 36 2.64 4.37 -32.88
C ARG A 36 3.75 3.35 -33.09
N ALA A 37 4.89 3.77 -33.62
CA ALA A 37 6.02 2.88 -33.88
C ALA A 37 6.59 2.24 -32.60
N VAL A 38 6.84 3.02 -31.55
CA VAL A 38 7.32 2.47 -30.27
C VAL A 38 6.28 1.56 -29.60
N CYS A 39 4.98 1.83 -29.77
CA CYS A 39 3.92 0.96 -29.29
C CYS A 39 3.90 -0.39 -30.00
N VAL A 40 4.09 -0.41 -31.33
CA VAL A 40 4.17 -1.64 -32.11
C VAL A 40 5.31 -2.51 -31.60
N ILE A 41 6.50 -1.92 -31.41
CA ILE A 41 7.68 -2.63 -30.90
C ILE A 41 7.42 -3.19 -29.49
N ASP A 42 6.90 -2.39 -28.55
CA ASP A 42 6.54 -2.88 -27.19
C ASP A 42 5.56 -4.06 -27.25
N CYS A 43 4.52 -3.95 -28.08
CA CYS A 43 3.49 -4.99 -28.23
C CYS A 43 4.05 -6.28 -28.82
N LEU A 44 4.95 -6.18 -29.81
CA LEU A 44 5.59 -7.35 -30.42
C LEU A 44 6.54 -8.03 -29.44
N CYS A 45 7.38 -7.28 -28.73
CA CYS A 45 8.24 -7.83 -27.68
C CYS A 45 7.47 -8.51 -26.54
N ALA A 46 6.24 -8.06 -26.25
CA ALA A 46 5.39 -8.70 -25.25
C ALA A 46 4.82 -10.06 -25.70
N ARG A 47 4.76 -10.32 -27.02
CA ARG A 47 4.16 -11.52 -27.62
C ARG A 47 5.19 -12.50 -28.16
N LEU A 48 6.31 -12.01 -28.65
CA LEU A 48 7.33 -12.77 -29.34
C LEU A 48 8.64 -12.70 -28.57
N PRO A 49 9.27 -13.83 -28.23
CA PRO A 49 10.62 -13.82 -27.69
C PRO A 49 11.57 -13.29 -28.79
N PRO A 50 12.38 -12.25 -28.53
CA PRO A 50 13.31 -11.76 -29.52
C PRO A 50 14.46 -12.76 -29.74
N PRO A 51 15.03 -12.83 -30.95
CA PRO A 51 16.08 -13.80 -31.30
C PRO A 51 17.29 -13.81 -30.36
N ASN A 52 17.64 -12.64 -29.81
CA ASN A 52 18.88 -12.41 -29.04
C ASN A 52 18.61 -11.90 -27.61
N ASP A 53 17.38 -12.07 -27.10
CA ASP A 53 16.85 -11.48 -25.86
C ASP A 53 17.34 -10.04 -25.52
N PRO A 54 17.44 -9.08 -26.47
CA PRO A 54 17.74 -7.71 -26.08
C PRO A 54 16.57 -7.21 -25.23
N PRO A 55 16.82 -6.52 -24.09
CA PRO A 55 15.74 -5.92 -23.34
C PRO A 55 14.97 -4.98 -24.27
N VAL A 56 13.63 -4.97 -24.20
CA VAL A 56 12.74 -4.16 -25.07
C VAL A 56 13.23 -2.72 -25.27
N HIS A 57 13.81 -2.13 -24.22
CA HIS A 57 14.44 -0.81 -24.27
C HIS A 57 15.52 -0.66 -25.36
N GLY A 58 16.35 -1.67 -25.60
CA GLY A 58 17.36 -1.65 -26.66
C GLY A 58 16.74 -1.44 -28.04
N PHE A 59 15.70 -2.21 -28.37
CA PHE A 59 14.95 -2.07 -29.62
C PHE A 59 14.28 -0.71 -29.76
N LEU A 60 13.68 -0.20 -28.68
CA LEU A 60 13.08 1.13 -28.69
C LEU A 60 14.12 2.23 -28.95
N ALA A 61 15.28 2.15 -28.30
CA ALA A 61 16.37 3.11 -28.47
C ALA A 61 17.02 3.02 -29.86
N GLU A 62 17.11 1.82 -30.42
CA GLU A 62 17.60 1.61 -31.78
C GLU A 62 16.66 2.20 -32.82
N TRP A 63 15.37 1.87 -32.76
CA TRP A 63 14.35 2.42 -33.66
C TRP A 63 14.35 3.96 -33.64
N LEU A 64 14.35 4.56 -32.44
CA LEU A 64 14.32 6.02 -32.29
C LEU A 64 15.57 6.74 -32.82
N ARG A 65 16.69 6.03 -32.98
CA ARG A 65 17.91 6.59 -33.61
C ARG A 65 17.91 6.51 -35.12
N THR A 66 17.02 5.70 -35.72
CA THR A 66 16.92 5.61 -37.18
C THR A 66 16.39 6.92 -37.75
N ALA A 67 16.81 7.30 -38.97
CA ALA A 67 16.22 8.42 -39.70
C ALA A 67 14.89 8.04 -40.40
N ALA A 68 14.62 6.74 -40.53
CA ALA A 68 13.46 6.23 -41.25
C ALA A 68 12.14 6.49 -40.49
N ARG A 69 11.08 6.79 -41.22
CA ARG A 69 9.74 7.09 -40.67
C ARG A 69 8.66 6.39 -41.49
N GLY A 70 7.50 6.20 -40.86
CA GLY A 70 6.33 5.57 -41.48
C GLY A 70 6.26 4.05 -41.34
N ASP A 71 5.08 3.49 -41.62
CA ASP A 71 4.79 2.08 -41.35
C ASP A 71 5.58 1.11 -42.22
N THR A 72 5.90 1.47 -43.47
CA THR A 72 6.68 0.62 -44.37
C THR A 72 8.11 0.43 -43.83
N ALA A 73 8.75 1.52 -43.40
CA ALA A 73 10.06 1.47 -42.77
C ALA A 73 10.03 0.69 -41.45
N LEU A 74 9.00 0.92 -40.62
CA LEU A 74 8.84 0.19 -39.36
C LEU A 74 8.64 -1.31 -39.60
N LYS A 75 7.82 -1.70 -40.59
CA LYS A 75 7.58 -3.10 -40.94
C LYS A 75 8.87 -3.78 -41.41
N HIS A 76 9.64 -3.11 -42.27
CA HIS A 76 10.94 -3.59 -42.71
C HIS A 76 11.90 -3.78 -41.53
N TRP A 77 12.04 -2.75 -40.69
CA TRP A 77 12.88 -2.80 -39.50
C TRP A 77 12.48 -3.95 -38.56
N VAL A 78 11.19 -4.14 -38.32
CA VAL A 78 10.68 -5.25 -37.49
C VAL A 78 11.04 -6.61 -38.11
N VAL A 79 10.92 -6.79 -39.43
CA VAL A 79 11.28 -8.05 -40.11
C VAL A 79 12.78 -8.34 -40.01
N GLU A 80 13.63 -7.31 -40.02
CA GLU A 80 15.07 -7.46 -39.85
C GLU A 80 15.47 -7.87 -38.41
N HIS A 81 14.78 -7.32 -37.40
CA HIS A 81 15.18 -7.48 -36.00
C HIS A 81 14.47 -8.63 -35.27
N PHE A 82 13.32 -9.07 -35.77
CA PHE A 82 12.58 -10.22 -35.26
C PHE A 82 12.74 -11.39 -36.24
N VAL A 83 12.93 -12.62 -35.73
CA VAL A 83 13.17 -13.79 -36.60
C VAL A 83 12.05 -13.93 -37.63
N ALA A 84 12.40 -13.76 -38.91
CA ALA A 84 11.46 -13.69 -40.04
C ALA A 84 10.46 -14.85 -40.10
N SER A 85 10.79 -16.04 -39.60
CA SER A 85 9.88 -17.20 -39.55
C SER A 85 8.78 -17.10 -38.49
N SER A 86 8.93 -16.22 -37.50
CA SER A 86 8.00 -16.09 -36.35
C SER A 86 7.07 -14.88 -36.45
N LEU A 87 7.40 -13.88 -37.27
CA LEU A 87 6.58 -12.68 -37.43
C LEU A 87 5.59 -12.85 -38.58
N ARG A 88 4.40 -13.38 -38.28
CA ARG A 88 3.29 -13.37 -39.25
C ARG A 88 2.87 -11.93 -39.53
N ALA A 89 2.50 -11.60 -40.77
CA ALA A 89 1.98 -10.27 -41.13
C ALA A 89 0.85 -9.81 -40.20
N GLU A 90 -0.02 -10.75 -39.82
CA GLU A 90 -1.10 -10.56 -38.85
C GLU A 90 -0.63 -10.04 -37.48
N ALA A 91 0.56 -10.43 -37.01
CA ALA A 91 1.09 -10.01 -35.72
C ALA A 91 1.46 -8.51 -35.73
N PHE A 92 2.06 -8.04 -36.83
CA PHE A 92 2.37 -6.63 -37.05
C PHE A 92 1.09 -5.80 -37.14
N ASP A 93 0.13 -6.22 -37.96
CA ASP A 93 -1.13 -5.49 -38.15
C ASP A 93 -1.98 -5.45 -36.86
N SER A 94 -1.95 -6.54 -36.09
CA SER A 94 -2.56 -6.60 -34.75
C SER A 94 -1.90 -5.65 -33.75
N ALA A 95 -0.56 -5.57 -33.75
CA ALA A 95 0.20 -4.67 -32.89
C ALA A 95 -0.06 -3.20 -33.28
N ARG A 96 -0.08 -2.89 -34.57
CA ARG A 96 -0.42 -1.57 -35.11
C ARG A 96 -1.83 -1.15 -34.71
N SER A 97 -2.81 -2.03 -34.92
CA SER A 97 -4.20 -1.78 -34.52
C SER A 97 -4.33 -1.53 -33.01
N LEU A 98 -3.51 -2.19 -32.20
CA LEU A 98 -3.47 -1.95 -30.75
C LEU A 98 -2.83 -0.59 -30.41
N ALA A 99 -1.75 -0.19 -31.10
CA ALA A 99 -1.14 1.13 -30.98
C ALA A 99 -2.12 2.26 -31.28
N ASP A 100 -2.91 2.14 -32.35
CA ASP A 100 -3.94 3.12 -32.69
C ASP A 100 -5.04 3.21 -31.62
N ARG A 101 -5.39 2.08 -30.99
CA ARG A 101 -6.31 2.09 -29.83
C ARG A 101 -5.72 2.82 -28.63
N TYR A 102 -4.40 2.73 -28.40
CA TYR A 102 -3.76 3.47 -27.32
C TYR A 102 -3.78 4.98 -27.58
N LEU A 103 -3.43 5.43 -28.78
CA LEU A 103 -3.55 6.84 -29.19
C LEU A 103 -4.97 7.37 -28.95
N LYS A 104 -5.99 6.66 -29.45
CA LYS A 104 -7.40 7.02 -29.26
C LYS A 104 -7.83 7.07 -27.79
N ARG A 105 -7.16 6.31 -26.92
CA ARG A 105 -7.42 6.28 -25.47
C ARG A 105 -6.61 7.32 -24.68
N GLY A 106 -5.88 8.20 -25.37
CA GLY A 106 -5.10 9.29 -24.78
C GLY A 106 -3.78 8.85 -24.16
N PHE A 107 -3.20 7.74 -24.62
CA PHE A 107 -1.82 7.40 -24.27
C PHE A 107 -0.84 8.18 -25.15
N TRP A 108 0.33 8.47 -24.59
CA TRP A 108 1.41 9.19 -25.25
C TRP A 108 2.76 8.59 -24.88
N GLY A 109 3.80 8.96 -25.63
CA GLY A 109 5.18 8.59 -25.37
C GLY A 109 6.09 9.81 -25.37
N ALA A 110 7.20 9.71 -24.66
CA ALA A 110 8.23 10.73 -24.64
C ALA A 110 9.61 10.09 -24.56
N VAL A 111 10.64 10.80 -25.01
CA VAL A 111 12.05 10.38 -24.98
C VAL A 111 12.88 11.40 -24.22
N TRP A 112 14.00 10.98 -23.65
CA TRP A 112 14.89 11.91 -22.95
C TRP A 112 15.54 12.93 -23.90
N VAL A 113 15.60 14.19 -23.48
CA VAL A 113 16.37 15.24 -24.16
C VAL A 113 17.81 15.20 -23.63
N PRO A 114 18.83 14.95 -24.47
CA PRO A 114 20.23 14.84 -24.02
C PRO A 114 20.72 16.05 -23.23
N ASP A 115 20.34 17.26 -23.68
CA ASP A 115 20.73 18.54 -23.05
C ASP A 115 20.13 18.73 -21.64
N GLY A 116 19.14 17.91 -21.28
CA GLY A 116 18.58 17.86 -19.94
C GLY A 116 19.51 17.20 -18.90
N PHE A 117 20.57 16.53 -19.35
CA PHE A 117 21.51 15.77 -18.53
C PHE A 117 22.92 16.34 -18.58
N ALA A 118 23.75 15.98 -17.60
CA ALA A 118 25.18 16.22 -17.73
C ALA A 118 25.74 15.44 -18.94
N PRO A 119 26.78 15.94 -19.63
CA PRO A 119 27.36 15.26 -20.79
C PRO A 119 27.70 13.79 -20.50
N GLY A 120 27.18 12.88 -21.33
CA GLY A 120 27.38 11.44 -21.20
C GLY A 120 26.63 10.77 -20.03
N LYS A 121 25.68 11.44 -19.38
CA LYS A 121 24.93 10.92 -18.20
C LYS A 121 23.46 10.63 -18.48
N VAL A 122 23.07 10.39 -19.73
CA VAL A 122 21.69 10.01 -20.07
C VAL A 122 21.39 8.61 -19.50
N PRO A 123 20.26 8.42 -18.79
CA PRO A 123 19.88 7.12 -18.28
C PRO A 123 19.70 6.11 -19.43
N GLU A 124 20.36 4.96 -19.34
CA GLU A 124 20.21 3.88 -20.34
C GLU A 124 18.81 3.24 -20.34
N CYS A 125 18.05 3.40 -19.25
CA CYS A 125 16.74 2.80 -19.10
C CYS A 125 15.81 3.66 -18.23
N PRO A 126 14.59 3.99 -18.70
CA PRO A 126 14.02 3.60 -20.00
C PRO A 126 14.31 4.64 -21.10
N PRO A 127 14.58 4.28 -22.36
CA PRO A 127 14.76 5.25 -23.46
C PRO A 127 13.44 5.93 -23.89
N VAL A 128 12.32 5.30 -23.57
CA VAL A 128 10.96 5.81 -23.82
C VAL A 128 10.19 5.81 -22.52
N LEU A 129 9.53 6.92 -22.23
CA LEU A 129 8.56 7.09 -21.17
C LEU A 129 7.16 6.98 -21.78
N PHE A 130 6.37 6.01 -21.34
CA PHE A 130 4.96 5.88 -21.74
C PHE A 130 4.08 6.55 -20.69
N GLY A 131 3.05 7.28 -21.13
CA GLY A 131 2.14 7.95 -20.22
C GLY A 131 0.69 8.00 -20.68
N PHE A 132 -0.18 8.45 -19.79
CA PHE A 132 -1.58 8.82 -20.04
C PHE A 132 -2.00 9.95 -19.10
N GLY A 133 -3.13 10.57 -19.40
CA GLY A 133 -3.66 11.70 -18.64
C GLY A 133 -3.25 13.05 -19.22
N SER A 134 -3.82 14.11 -18.68
CA SER A 134 -3.56 15.48 -19.14
C SER A 134 -2.21 15.96 -18.60
N LEU A 135 -1.35 16.46 -19.48
CA LEU A 135 -0.14 17.17 -19.08
C LEU A 135 -0.56 18.55 -18.57
N PHE A 136 -0.49 18.75 -17.27
CA PHE A 136 -0.70 20.06 -16.66
C PHE A 136 0.63 20.63 -16.18
N ALA A 137 0.72 21.96 -16.19
CA ALA A 137 1.90 22.67 -15.72
C ALA A 137 1.98 22.59 -14.19
N ALA A 138 2.97 21.85 -13.69
CA ALA A 138 3.43 21.99 -12.31
C ALA A 138 4.72 22.80 -12.30
N SER A 139 4.90 23.70 -11.34
CA SER A 139 6.16 24.45 -11.18
C SER A 139 7.35 23.55 -10.83
N GLY A 140 7.07 22.31 -10.43
CA GLY A 140 8.01 21.26 -10.14
C GLY A 140 7.31 20.08 -9.48
N TRP A 141 8.05 18.98 -9.31
CA TRP A 141 7.54 17.75 -8.73
C TRP A 141 8.32 17.34 -7.47
N ALA A 142 7.61 17.05 -6.39
CA ALA A 142 8.22 16.54 -5.17
C ALA A 142 7.88 15.05 -4.95
N ALA A 143 8.89 14.24 -4.64
CA ALA A 143 8.74 12.82 -4.36
C ALA A 143 9.21 12.46 -2.95
N PHE A 144 8.41 11.64 -2.25
CA PHE A 144 8.67 11.18 -0.90
C PHE A 144 9.29 9.79 -0.93
N PHE A 145 10.58 9.70 -0.60
CA PHE A 145 11.33 8.44 -0.58
C PHE A 145 11.45 7.90 0.84
N ASN A 146 11.05 6.64 0.98
CA ASN A 146 11.14 5.92 2.24
C ASN A 146 11.43 4.44 1.98
N SER A 147 12.34 3.86 2.75
CA SER A 147 12.55 2.41 2.68
C SER A 147 11.29 1.69 3.11
N ARG A 148 11.09 0.46 2.60
CA ARG A 148 9.89 -0.33 2.92
C ARG A 148 9.73 -0.44 4.44
N LYS A 149 8.56 -0.01 4.91
CA LYS A 149 8.14 -0.09 6.31
C LYS A 149 7.27 -1.31 6.55
N GLU A 150 7.03 -1.58 7.82
CA GLU A 150 6.10 -2.61 8.26
C GLU A 150 4.71 -2.36 7.66
N ARG A 151 3.98 -3.46 7.39
CA ARG A 151 2.64 -3.33 6.80
C ARG A 151 1.59 -2.79 7.77
N LEU A 152 1.87 -2.91 9.07
CA LEU A 152 1.05 -2.39 10.15
C LEU A 152 1.80 -1.19 10.77
N PRO A 153 1.64 0.02 10.23
CA PRO A 153 2.36 1.18 10.73
C PRO A 153 1.81 1.56 12.11
N SER A 154 2.70 1.88 13.06
CA SER A 154 2.28 2.64 14.23
C SER A 154 1.91 4.06 13.78
N PRO A 155 0.73 4.59 14.16
CA PRO A 155 0.37 5.98 13.91
C PRO A 155 1.40 6.97 14.46
N GLU A 156 2.11 6.59 15.52
CA GLU A 156 3.13 7.40 16.18
C GLU A 156 4.55 7.16 15.64
N SER A 157 4.71 6.32 14.62
CA SER A 157 6.03 6.10 14.01
C SER A 157 6.62 7.40 13.45
N THR A 158 7.92 7.63 13.69
CA THR A 158 8.63 8.86 13.29
C THR A 158 8.50 9.15 11.80
N TRP A 159 8.61 8.12 10.94
CA TRP A 159 8.50 8.31 9.49
C TRP A 159 7.09 8.77 9.08
N LEU A 160 6.02 8.29 9.74
CA LEU A 160 4.65 8.68 9.40
C LEU A 160 4.35 10.09 9.90
N LYS A 161 4.87 10.45 11.09
CA LYS A 161 4.87 11.83 11.59
C LYS A 161 5.55 12.77 10.60
N ALA A 162 6.73 12.40 10.11
CA ALA A 162 7.45 13.17 9.10
C ALA A 162 6.65 13.37 7.81
N VAL A 163 6.00 12.31 7.29
CA VAL A 163 5.13 12.41 6.10
C VAL A 163 3.99 13.41 6.32
N ARG A 164 3.31 13.36 7.47
CA ARG A 164 2.19 14.27 7.79
C ARG A 164 2.63 15.72 7.92
N GLU A 165 3.80 15.98 8.50
CA GLU A 165 4.34 17.33 8.67
C GLU A 165 4.88 17.90 7.36
N LEU A 166 5.53 17.07 6.54
CA LEU A 166 6.20 17.52 5.33
C LEU A 166 5.30 17.63 4.11
N LEU A 167 4.23 16.84 3.99
CA LEU A 167 3.31 16.94 2.86
C LEU A 167 2.70 18.36 2.70
N PRO A 168 2.08 18.96 3.74
CA PRO A 168 1.61 20.34 3.66
C PRO A 168 2.74 21.34 3.39
N ALA A 169 3.90 21.17 4.04
CA ALA A 169 5.04 22.07 3.87
C ALA A 169 5.57 22.08 2.43
N VAL A 170 5.64 20.91 1.79
CA VAL A 170 6.05 20.76 0.39
C VAL A 170 5.02 21.38 -0.54
N VAL A 171 3.73 21.04 -0.38
CA VAL A 171 2.65 21.56 -1.23
C VAL A 171 2.51 23.08 -1.11
N SER A 172 2.76 23.66 0.07
CA SER A 172 2.79 25.12 0.25
C SER A 172 3.82 25.85 -0.62
N LYS A 173 4.78 25.12 -1.21
CA LYS A 173 5.74 25.67 -2.18
C LYS A 173 5.21 25.72 -3.62
N GLY A 174 3.95 25.33 -3.86
CA GLY A 174 3.31 25.38 -5.18
C GLY A 174 3.77 24.29 -6.15
N VAL A 175 4.34 23.20 -5.63
CA VAL A 175 4.77 22.03 -6.44
C VAL A 175 3.72 20.94 -6.46
N GLY A 176 3.72 20.14 -7.53
CA GLY A 176 2.98 18.89 -7.60
C GLY A 176 3.65 17.77 -6.82
N LEU A 177 2.91 16.68 -6.59
CA LEU A 177 3.43 15.47 -5.95
C LEU A 177 3.68 14.39 -7.01
N ALA A 178 4.93 13.93 -7.08
CA ALA A 178 5.29 12.73 -7.81
C ALA A 178 5.31 11.54 -6.84
N SER A 179 4.59 10.49 -7.17
CA SER A 179 4.44 9.31 -6.33
C SER A 179 4.34 8.03 -7.17
N SER A 180 4.02 6.93 -6.51
CA SER A 180 3.76 5.62 -7.08
C SER A 180 2.68 4.94 -6.23
N LEU A 181 2.32 3.70 -6.56
CA LEU A 181 1.45 2.87 -5.72
C LEU A 181 2.17 1.62 -5.20
N GLY A 182 1.62 1.02 -4.14
CA GLY A 182 2.01 -0.30 -3.61
C GLY A 182 3.02 -0.28 -2.47
N THR A 183 3.43 0.91 -2.01
CA THR A 183 4.12 1.09 -0.73
C THR A 183 3.37 2.17 0.05
N LEU A 184 3.33 2.03 1.37
CA LEU A 184 2.49 2.91 2.19
C LEU A 184 2.87 4.39 2.06
N THR A 185 4.16 4.73 2.02
CA THR A 185 4.59 6.13 1.84
C THR A 185 4.13 6.71 0.51
N TYR A 186 4.24 5.96 -0.58
CA TYR A 186 3.82 6.44 -1.89
C TYR A 186 2.28 6.56 -1.97
N ASP A 187 1.57 5.56 -1.43
CA ASP A 187 0.12 5.60 -1.32
C ASP A 187 -0.35 6.82 -0.50
N LEU A 188 0.32 7.14 0.61
CA LEU A 188 -0.02 8.32 1.44
C LEU A 188 0.19 9.64 0.71
N ALA A 189 1.32 9.80 0.01
CA ALA A 189 1.59 11.01 -0.78
C ALA A 189 0.56 11.18 -1.92
N ALA A 190 0.22 10.09 -2.61
CA ALA A 190 -0.79 10.10 -3.66
C ALA A 190 -2.19 10.41 -3.09
N ALA A 191 -2.59 9.80 -1.97
CA ALA A 191 -3.87 10.05 -1.32
C ALA A 191 -3.98 11.51 -0.85
N TYR A 192 -2.88 12.07 -0.33
CA TYR A 192 -2.82 13.48 0.03
C TYR A 192 -3.03 14.39 -1.19
N ALA A 193 -2.36 14.09 -2.31
CA ALA A 193 -2.48 14.86 -3.54
C ALA A 193 -3.93 14.91 -4.05
N VAL A 194 -4.54 13.72 -4.20
CA VAL A 194 -5.94 13.54 -4.63
C VAL A 194 -6.89 14.36 -3.75
N ARG A 195 -6.76 14.22 -2.43
CA ARG A 195 -7.67 14.87 -1.49
C ARG A 195 -7.53 16.39 -1.48
N ARG A 196 -6.32 16.89 -1.70
CA ARG A 196 -6.04 18.33 -1.71
C ARG A 196 -6.16 18.97 -3.09
N GLY A 197 -6.53 18.20 -4.12
CA GLY A 197 -6.58 18.69 -5.51
C GLY A 197 -5.20 19.13 -6.01
N VAL A 198 -4.13 18.54 -5.49
CA VAL A 198 -2.77 18.88 -5.88
C VAL A 198 -2.40 18.06 -7.11
N PRO A 199 -1.83 18.69 -8.16
CA PRO A 199 -1.15 18.03 -9.26
C PRO A 199 -0.44 16.72 -8.87
N LEU A 200 -0.83 15.59 -9.48
CA LEU A 200 -0.31 14.26 -9.16
C LEU A 200 0.33 13.57 -10.38
N LEU A 201 1.59 13.18 -10.25
CA LEU A 201 2.31 12.33 -11.19
C LEU A 201 2.52 10.94 -10.58
N LEU A 202 1.95 9.89 -11.17
CA LEU A 202 2.06 8.52 -10.71
C LEU A 202 3.01 7.70 -11.58
N VAL A 203 4.08 7.19 -10.99
CA VAL A 203 5.04 6.30 -11.63
C VAL A 203 4.65 4.84 -11.37
N ALA A 204 4.32 4.11 -12.42
CA ALA A 204 3.93 2.71 -12.34
C ALA A 204 5.13 1.76 -12.24
N ALA A 205 4.96 0.65 -11.50
CA ALA A 205 5.93 -0.45 -11.50
C ALA A 205 5.74 -1.44 -12.65
N ALA A 206 4.54 -1.49 -13.22
CA ALA A 206 4.18 -2.33 -14.37
C ALA A 206 3.94 -1.42 -15.59
N GLY A 207 3.64 -2.03 -16.74
CA GLY A 207 3.19 -1.27 -17.91
C GLY A 207 2.06 -0.30 -17.56
N VAL A 208 2.08 0.87 -18.21
CA VAL A 208 1.16 1.95 -17.91
C VAL A 208 -0.29 1.53 -18.16
N GLU A 209 -0.56 0.69 -19.16
CA GLU A 209 -1.91 0.18 -19.43
C GLU A 209 -2.44 -0.67 -18.27
N ALA A 210 -1.64 -1.64 -17.80
CA ALA A 210 -2.02 -2.51 -16.70
C ALA A 210 -2.23 -1.74 -15.39
N SER A 211 -1.56 -0.60 -15.25
CA SER A 211 -1.59 0.22 -14.04
C SER A 211 -2.71 1.26 -14.06
N ARG A 212 -3.20 1.66 -15.25
CA ARG A 212 -4.23 2.69 -15.44
C ARG A 212 -5.46 2.46 -14.58
N LYS A 213 -6.05 1.25 -14.62
CA LYS A 213 -7.23 0.92 -13.80
C LYS A 213 -6.98 1.11 -12.30
N GLY A 214 -5.80 0.71 -11.81
CA GLY A 214 -5.43 0.87 -10.41
C GLY A 214 -5.20 2.33 -10.03
N MET A 215 -4.62 3.12 -10.93
CA MET A 215 -4.40 4.56 -10.75
C MET A 215 -5.73 5.33 -10.78
N GLU A 216 -6.61 5.05 -11.74
CA GLU A 216 -7.94 5.66 -11.84
C GLU A 216 -8.82 5.27 -10.64
N ALA A 217 -8.79 4.01 -10.20
CA ALA A 217 -9.51 3.57 -9.01
C ALA A 217 -8.99 4.23 -7.73
N PHE A 218 -7.69 4.55 -7.69
CA PHE A 218 -7.07 5.22 -6.55
C PHE A 218 -7.35 6.73 -6.53
N ALA A 219 -7.15 7.40 -7.68
CA ALA A 219 -7.26 8.84 -7.81
C ALA A 219 -8.71 9.34 -7.96
N GLY A 220 -9.62 8.45 -8.35
CA GLY A 220 -10.97 8.82 -8.79
C GLY A 220 -10.95 9.40 -10.20
N ARG A 221 -12.11 9.38 -10.87
CA ARG A 221 -12.25 9.89 -12.25
C ARG A 221 -12.10 11.40 -12.37
N SER A 222 -12.31 12.13 -11.27
CA SER A 222 -12.31 13.59 -11.23
C SER A 222 -10.92 14.19 -11.00
N HIS A 223 -9.92 13.40 -10.60
CA HIS A 223 -8.60 13.94 -10.35
C HIS A 223 -7.77 13.95 -11.63
N GLU A 224 -7.33 15.13 -12.03
CA GLU A 224 -6.34 15.32 -13.08
C GLU A 224 -4.98 14.79 -12.60
N GLY A 225 -4.64 13.58 -13.03
CA GLY A 225 -3.36 12.94 -12.74
C GLY A 225 -2.67 12.46 -14.01
N ILE A 226 -1.34 12.48 -13.99
CA ILE A 226 -0.50 11.91 -15.05
C ILE A 226 -0.02 10.54 -14.56
N GLY A 227 -0.23 9.49 -15.34
CA GLY A 227 0.36 8.19 -15.06
C GLY A 227 1.48 7.88 -16.06
N VAL A 228 2.65 7.47 -15.58
CA VAL A 228 3.82 7.14 -16.42
C VAL A 228 4.44 5.80 -16.06
N ALA A 229 5.08 5.16 -17.03
CA ALA A 229 5.84 3.93 -16.84
C ALA A 229 6.97 3.79 -17.88
N CYS A 230 7.92 2.91 -17.60
CA CYS A 230 8.95 2.52 -18.57
C CYS A 230 8.44 1.61 -19.70
N MET A 231 7.25 1.02 -19.55
CA MET A 231 6.67 0.06 -20.49
C MET A 231 5.22 0.41 -20.79
N LEU A 232 4.72 0.07 -21.97
CA LEU A 232 3.32 0.30 -22.32
C LEU A 232 2.42 -0.80 -21.78
N SER A 233 2.62 -2.03 -22.27
CA SER A 233 1.74 -3.18 -22.00
C SER A 233 2.43 -4.34 -21.25
N GLY A 234 3.76 -4.27 -21.10
CA GLY A 234 4.59 -5.35 -20.53
C GLY A 234 5.13 -5.15 -19.11
N ARG A 235 6.25 -5.82 -18.83
CA ARG A 235 6.98 -5.80 -17.56
C ARG A 235 8.47 -5.62 -17.82
N CYS A 236 9.11 -4.66 -17.15
CA CYS A 236 10.57 -4.50 -17.14
C CYS A 236 11.23 -5.59 -16.26
N GLY A 237 11.10 -6.85 -16.66
CA GLY A 237 11.71 -8.01 -16.01
C GLY A 237 11.08 -8.42 -14.66
N PRO A 238 11.87 -9.12 -13.81
CA PRO A 238 11.41 -9.59 -12.50
C PRO A 238 10.90 -8.46 -11.60
N LYS A 239 10.08 -8.81 -10.58
CA LYS A 239 9.51 -7.84 -9.64
C LYS A 239 10.58 -6.92 -9.02
N ALA A 240 11.74 -7.45 -8.63
CA ALA A 240 12.81 -6.65 -8.03
C ALA A 240 13.34 -5.56 -8.98
N ARG A 241 13.59 -5.91 -10.26
CA ARG A 241 14.01 -4.97 -11.31
C ARG A 241 12.95 -3.91 -11.57
N ARG A 242 11.67 -4.31 -11.65
CA ARG A 242 10.54 -3.39 -11.82
C ARG A 242 10.44 -2.34 -10.72
N MET A 243 10.59 -2.76 -9.46
CA MET A 243 10.56 -1.83 -8.33
C MET A 243 11.73 -0.85 -8.37
N ALA A 244 12.94 -1.31 -8.74
CA ALA A 244 14.11 -0.45 -8.89
C ALA A 244 13.95 0.54 -10.07
N CYS A 245 13.45 0.08 -11.21
CA CYS A 245 13.20 0.92 -12.38
C CYS A 245 12.19 2.03 -12.07
N ARG A 246 11.10 1.68 -11.38
CA ARG A 246 10.11 2.65 -10.87
C ARG A 246 10.72 3.68 -9.93
N ASP A 247 11.52 3.25 -8.95
CA ASP A 247 12.16 4.18 -8.00
C ASP A 247 13.16 5.11 -8.72
N ARG A 248 13.89 4.60 -9.71
CA ARG A 248 14.77 5.41 -10.58
C ARG A 248 14.01 6.44 -11.38
N LEU A 249 12.93 6.02 -12.04
CA LEU A 249 12.09 6.93 -12.82
C LEU A 249 11.45 8.00 -11.94
N LEU A 250 10.99 7.64 -10.75
CA LEU A 250 10.44 8.59 -9.78
C LEU A 250 11.51 9.59 -9.28
N ALA A 251 12.72 9.13 -8.98
CA ALA A 251 13.84 10.00 -8.61
C ALA A 251 14.26 10.94 -9.76
N LEU A 252 14.22 10.45 -10.99
CA LEU A 252 14.55 11.22 -12.18
C LEU A 252 13.53 12.32 -12.47
N LEU A 253 12.23 12.00 -12.42
CA LEU A 253 11.14 12.92 -12.77
C LEU A 253 10.81 13.95 -11.67
N SER A 254 11.37 13.81 -10.46
CA SER A 254 11.15 14.75 -9.36
C SER A 254 12.26 15.80 -9.24
N ASP A 255 11.85 17.04 -8.99
CA ASP A 255 12.70 18.20 -8.74
C ASP A 255 13.16 18.29 -7.27
N LEU A 256 12.31 17.82 -6.35
CA LEU A 256 12.54 17.77 -4.91
C LEU A 256 12.44 16.34 -4.39
N HIS A 257 13.50 15.89 -3.73
CA HIS A 257 13.55 14.59 -3.05
C HIS A 257 13.33 14.78 -1.54
N VAL A 258 12.20 14.32 -1.04
CA VAL A 258 11.89 14.29 0.40
C VAL A 258 12.27 12.92 0.95
N ILE A 259 13.40 12.84 1.63
CA ILE A 259 14.03 11.62 2.10
C ILE A 259 13.66 11.42 3.58
N ILE A 260 12.83 10.41 3.85
CA ILE A 260 12.28 10.19 5.20
C ILE A 260 13.15 9.23 6.01
N GLU A 261 13.25 7.96 5.62
CA GLU A 261 14.04 6.97 6.37
C GLU A 261 14.56 5.86 5.45
N ILE A 262 15.82 5.96 5.07
CA ILE A 262 16.49 5.10 4.11
C ILE A 262 17.50 4.20 4.81
N ARG A 263 17.35 2.89 4.63
CA ARG A 263 18.31 1.89 5.15
C ARG A 263 19.62 1.92 4.36
N SER A 264 20.73 1.60 5.02
CA SER A 264 22.01 1.39 4.34
C SER A 264 21.95 0.21 3.36
N GLY A 265 22.75 0.27 2.29
CA GLY A 265 22.87 -0.81 1.30
C GLY A 265 21.61 -1.15 0.50
N GLY A 266 20.52 -0.39 0.63
CA GLY A 266 19.28 -0.65 -0.09
C GLY A 266 19.31 -0.14 -1.53
N ASN A 267 18.57 -0.81 -2.43
CA ASN A 267 18.40 -0.34 -3.83
C ASN A 267 17.88 1.10 -3.93
N LEU A 268 17.05 1.54 -2.98
CA LEU A 268 16.55 2.91 -2.94
C LEU A 268 17.65 3.92 -2.62
N LEU A 269 18.55 3.60 -1.68
CA LEU A 269 19.72 4.43 -1.38
C LEU A 269 20.61 4.57 -2.62
N LYS A 270 20.97 3.44 -3.25
CA LYS A 270 21.75 3.41 -4.49
C LYS A 270 21.09 4.26 -5.58
N THR A 271 19.78 4.10 -5.78
CA THR A 271 19.02 4.87 -6.77
C THR A 271 19.09 6.38 -6.52
N LEU A 272 18.96 6.80 -5.27
CA LEU A 272 19.03 8.23 -4.92
C LEU A 272 20.45 8.77 -5.08
N LEU A 273 21.48 8.03 -4.68
CA LEU A 273 22.89 8.41 -4.88
C LEU A 273 23.24 8.50 -6.37
N ASP A 274 22.90 7.48 -7.15
CA ASP A 274 23.06 7.46 -8.61
C ASP A 274 22.39 8.69 -9.22
N GLN A 275 21.14 8.99 -8.84
CA GLN A 275 20.43 10.17 -9.33
C GLN A 275 21.10 11.49 -8.93
N GLN A 276 21.58 11.62 -7.68
CA GLN A 276 22.28 12.84 -7.26
C GLN A 276 23.61 13.03 -7.99
N PHE A 277 24.30 11.95 -8.31
CA PHE A 277 25.53 11.98 -9.10
C PHE A 277 25.25 12.36 -10.57
N LEU A 278 24.22 11.78 -11.19
CA LEU A 278 23.86 12.06 -12.58
C LEU A 278 23.28 13.46 -12.74
N GLN A 279 22.35 13.84 -11.87
CA GLN A 279 21.66 15.12 -11.94
C GLN A 279 21.13 15.53 -10.54
N PRO A 280 21.89 16.38 -9.80
CA PRO A 280 21.55 16.77 -8.45
C PRO A 280 20.14 17.35 -8.32
N ARG A 281 19.42 16.94 -7.27
CA ARG A 281 18.09 17.45 -6.90
C ARG A 281 18.14 18.20 -5.57
N ALA A 282 17.19 19.12 -5.38
CA ALA A 282 16.96 19.68 -4.05
C ALA A 282 16.52 18.54 -3.12
N ARG A 283 16.97 18.57 -1.86
CA ARG A 283 16.74 17.46 -0.93
C ARG A 283 16.28 17.98 0.42
N TRP A 284 15.21 17.38 0.92
CA TRP A 284 14.72 17.53 2.28
C TRP A 284 14.97 16.20 2.99
N ILE A 285 15.96 16.14 3.86
CA ILE A 285 16.38 14.91 4.52
C ILE A 285 15.96 14.97 5.98
N VAL A 286 15.08 14.07 6.39
CA VAL A 286 14.72 13.89 7.80
C VAL A 286 15.94 13.29 8.50
N MET A 287 16.50 14.03 9.45
CA MET A 287 17.64 13.57 10.24
C MET A 287 17.11 12.92 11.52
N PRO A 288 17.25 11.59 11.66
CA PRO A 288 16.89 10.92 12.90
C PRO A 288 17.84 11.35 14.02
N PRO A 289 17.41 11.30 15.29
CA PRO A 289 18.24 11.73 16.42
C PRO A 289 19.47 10.83 16.65
N ALA A 290 19.41 9.58 16.18
CA ALA A 290 20.50 8.62 16.29
C ALA A 290 20.68 7.83 15.00
N TRP A 291 21.93 7.47 14.72
CA TRP A 291 22.28 6.59 13.62
C TRP A 291 21.83 5.15 13.91
N GLN A 292 21.14 4.54 12.96
CA GLN A 292 20.68 3.16 13.00
C GLN A 292 20.72 2.55 11.60
N ALA A 293 20.84 1.23 11.48
CA ALA A 293 20.84 0.55 10.17
C ALA A 293 19.61 0.90 9.30
N ALA A 294 18.44 1.12 9.93
CA ALA A 294 17.20 1.47 9.25
C ALA A 294 17.21 2.88 8.60
N ASN A 295 18.09 3.78 9.07
CA ASN A 295 18.13 5.19 8.69
C ASN A 295 19.53 5.68 8.25
N ALA A 296 20.54 4.80 8.27
CA ALA A 296 21.92 5.10 7.93
C ALA A 296 22.10 5.72 6.54
N GLY A 297 21.22 5.38 5.58
CA GLY A 297 21.22 5.98 4.25
C GLY A 297 20.90 7.48 4.26
N ASN A 298 20.17 7.99 5.25
CA ASN A 298 19.91 9.43 5.38
C ASN A 298 21.20 10.20 5.67
N PHE A 299 22.04 9.67 6.58
CA PHE A 299 23.33 10.29 6.91
C PHE A 299 24.28 10.27 5.71
N GLN A 300 24.32 9.15 4.98
CA GLN A 300 25.11 9.05 3.75
C GLN A 300 24.68 10.09 2.71
N LEU A 301 23.38 10.17 2.42
CA LEU A 301 22.82 11.17 1.49
C LEU A 301 23.09 12.61 1.97
N ALA A 302 23.07 12.86 3.28
CA ALA A 302 23.34 14.17 3.86
C ALA A 302 24.83 14.56 3.86
N GLY A 303 25.75 13.60 3.77
CA GLY A 303 27.21 13.81 3.77
C GLY A 303 27.81 13.88 2.38
N GLU A 304 27.42 13.00 1.46
CA GLU A 304 28.05 12.86 0.13
C GLU A 304 27.70 13.98 -0.86
N CYS A 305 26.69 14.78 -0.57
CA CYS A 305 26.19 15.76 -1.53
C CYS A 305 25.90 17.08 -0.82
N ILE A 306 26.81 18.05 -0.94
CA ILE A 306 26.81 19.28 -0.14
C ILE A 306 25.75 20.29 -0.65
N HIS A 307 25.39 20.24 -1.93
CA HIS A 307 24.50 21.23 -2.52
C HIS A 307 23.01 20.95 -2.24
N ARG A 308 22.29 22.01 -1.82
CA ARG A 308 20.81 22.07 -1.71
C ARG A 308 20.18 21.03 -0.78
N VAL A 309 20.86 20.69 0.30
CA VAL A 309 20.32 19.85 1.38
C VAL A 309 19.68 20.73 2.44
N GLN A 310 18.41 20.47 2.72
CA GLN A 310 17.76 20.90 3.95
C GLN A 310 17.65 19.72 4.89
N ARG A 311 18.29 19.82 6.05
CA ARG A 311 18.17 18.83 7.13
C ARG A 311 16.96 19.17 7.97
N ILE A 312 16.07 18.22 8.15
CA ILE A 312 14.79 18.38 8.84
C ILE A 312 14.84 17.55 10.11
N SER A 313 14.67 18.19 11.26
CA SER A 313 14.41 17.48 12.50
C SER A 313 12.91 17.28 12.63
N VAL A 314 12.49 16.05 12.89
CA VAL A 314 11.11 15.73 13.26
C VAL A 314 11.17 15.35 14.72
N ALA A 315 10.41 16.07 15.54
CA ALA A 315 10.36 15.77 16.97
C ALA A 315 10.05 14.28 17.16
N PRO A 316 10.75 13.58 18.08
CA PRO A 316 10.43 12.19 18.35
C PRO A 316 8.95 12.04 18.70
N PRO A 317 8.35 10.86 18.52
CA PRO A 317 7.05 10.60 19.10
C PRO A 317 7.11 10.99 20.57
N VAL A 318 6.22 11.90 20.96
CA VAL A 318 6.03 12.19 22.37
C VAL A 318 5.51 10.87 22.91
N THR A 319 6.29 10.20 23.76
CA THR A 319 5.73 9.15 24.58
C THR A 319 4.65 9.85 25.37
N VAL A 320 3.40 9.68 24.93
CA VAL A 320 2.26 10.17 25.70
C VAL A 320 2.32 9.30 26.95
N ALA A 321 3.07 9.79 27.96
CA ALA A 321 2.95 9.33 29.32
C ALA A 321 1.45 9.31 29.54
N ALA A 322 0.91 8.15 29.94
CA ALA A 322 -0.52 7.93 30.10
C ALA A 322 -1.07 9.04 30.99
N THR A 323 -1.46 10.14 30.36
CA THR A 323 -1.72 11.42 31.01
C THR A 323 -3.10 11.19 31.54
N GLY A 324 -3.18 11.04 32.86
CA GLY A 324 -4.31 10.44 33.58
C GLY A 324 -5.61 10.67 32.87
N LEU A 325 -6.06 9.65 32.12
CA LEU A 325 -7.34 9.71 31.44
C LEU A 325 -8.37 10.05 32.53
N PRO A 326 -9.23 11.06 32.32
CA PRO A 326 -10.19 11.49 33.32
C PRO A 326 -10.91 10.24 33.82
N ASN A 327 -10.77 9.99 35.12
CA ASN A 327 -11.21 8.77 35.77
C ASN A 327 -12.74 8.79 35.78
N ARG A 328 -13.37 8.45 34.65
CA ARG A 328 -14.80 8.18 34.57
C ARG A 328 -15.01 6.90 35.36
N ALA A 329 -15.21 7.06 36.67
CA ALA A 329 -15.58 6.02 37.60
C ALA A 329 -17.03 5.56 37.33
N GLY A 330 -17.32 5.12 36.10
CA GLY A 330 -18.44 4.25 35.85
C GLY A 330 -18.21 2.97 36.64
N LYS A 331 -19.24 2.47 37.34
CA LYS A 331 -19.16 1.22 38.10
C LYS A 331 -18.64 0.11 37.20
N ARG A 332 -17.37 -0.27 37.39
CA ARG A 332 -16.71 -1.36 36.66
C ARG A 332 -17.32 -2.67 37.13
N ARG A 333 -18.20 -3.26 36.32
CA ARG A 333 -18.61 -4.65 36.56
C ARG A 333 -17.53 -5.56 35.98
N ARG A 334 -16.54 -5.91 36.81
CA ARG A 334 -15.55 -6.94 36.46
C ARG A 334 -16.24 -8.30 36.57
N LEU A 335 -16.41 -8.97 35.45
CA LEU A 335 -16.74 -10.40 35.44
C LEU A 335 -15.54 -11.16 36.00
N LEU A 336 -15.75 -12.01 37.01
CA LEU A 336 -14.73 -12.92 37.48
C LEU A 336 -14.69 -14.15 36.57
N SER A 337 -13.48 -14.58 36.22
CA SER A 337 -13.25 -15.68 35.28
C SER A 337 -13.87 -17.03 35.74
N ARG A 338 -14.10 -17.18 37.05
CA ARG A 338 -14.64 -18.40 37.69
C ARG A 338 -16.14 -18.57 37.50
N ASP A 339 -16.86 -17.47 37.24
CA ASP A 339 -18.32 -17.49 37.13
C ASP A 339 -18.80 -17.83 35.70
N LEU A 340 -17.88 -17.85 34.74
CA LEU A 340 -18.18 -18.08 33.33
C LEU A 340 -18.13 -19.56 32.99
N ARG A 341 -19.27 -20.12 32.57
CA ARG A 341 -19.35 -21.42 31.90
C ARG A 341 -18.80 -21.30 30.47
N ARG A 342 -17.48 -21.41 30.34
CA ARG A 342 -16.73 -21.05 29.13
C ARG A 342 -17.15 -21.88 27.89
N ASP A 343 -17.62 -23.09 28.10
CA ASP A 343 -18.12 -23.98 27.05
C ASP A 343 -19.46 -23.53 26.47
N GLU A 344 -20.17 -22.59 27.11
CA GLU A 344 -21.41 -22.01 26.60
C GLU A 344 -21.17 -20.89 25.58
N TYR A 345 -19.94 -20.41 25.41
CA TYR A 345 -19.59 -19.29 24.55
C TYR A 345 -18.82 -19.71 23.29
N VAL A 346 -18.86 -18.85 22.27
CA VAL A 346 -17.93 -18.81 21.15
C VAL A 346 -17.28 -17.43 21.08
N TYR A 347 -16.08 -17.37 20.54
CA TYR A 347 -15.19 -16.22 20.64
C TYR A 347 -14.88 -15.69 19.25
N HIS A 348 -15.18 -14.40 19.01
CA HIS A 348 -14.66 -13.67 17.87
C HIS A 348 -13.38 -12.96 18.29
N TYR A 349 -12.24 -13.51 17.89
CA TYR A 349 -10.94 -12.92 18.15
C TYR A 349 -10.66 -11.79 17.17
N THR A 350 -10.40 -10.59 17.70
CA THR A 350 -9.89 -9.50 16.88
C THR A 350 -8.40 -9.68 16.65
N ARG A 351 -7.94 -9.10 15.55
CA ARG A 351 -6.55 -9.18 15.13
C ARG A 351 -6.19 -7.95 14.35
N SER A 352 -4.90 -7.66 14.34
CA SER A 352 -4.32 -6.58 13.57
C SER A 352 -4.65 -6.75 12.08
N CYS A 353 -5.01 -5.64 11.45
CA CYS A 353 -5.47 -5.61 10.06
C CYS A 353 -4.55 -4.72 9.21
N PRO A 354 -3.50 -5.29 8.58
CA PRO A 354 -2.65 -4.53 7.68
C PRO A 354 -3.45 -4.00 6.47
N GLY A 355 -3.64 -2.69 6.38
CA GLY A 355 -4.46 -2.06 5.36
C GLY A 355 -5.95 -1.95 5.75
N PRO A 356 -6.86 -1.71 4.80
CA PRO A 356 -8.25 -1.37 5.11
C PRO A 356 -8.96 -2.52 5.80
N TRP A 357 -9.67 -2.20 6.87
CA TRP A 357 -10.63 -3.09 7.54
C TRP A 357 -11.79 -3.48 6.59
N PRO A 358 -12.57 -4.52 6.92
CA PRO A 358 -13.82 -4.81 6.20
C PRO A 358 -14.72 -3.58 6.11
N GLY A 359 -15.28 -3.32 4.92
CA GLY A 359 -16.13 -2.16 4.64
C GLY A 359 -15.41 -0.80 4.57
N GLN A 360 -14.10 -0.73 4.83
CA GLN A 360 -13.32 0.50 4.70
C GLN A 360 -12.65 0.58 3.33
N SER A 361 -12.78 1.71 2.64
CA SER A 361 -12.06 1.92 1.38
C SER A 361 -10.56 2.10 1.62
N ARG A 362 -9.75 1.91 0.58
CA ARG A 362 -8.30 2.19 0.66
C ARG A 362 -8.02 3.67 0.92
N GLY A 363 -8.80 4.57 0.32
CA GLY A 363 -8.68 6.01 0.53
C GLY A 363 -8.97 6.42 1.97
N ASP A 364 -10.04 5.87 2.58
CA ASP A 364 -10.39 6.14 3.97
C ASP A 364 -9.31 5.71 4.95
N TYR A 365 -8.68 4.55 4.70
CA TYR A 365 -7.57 4.08 5.50
C TYR A 365 -6.34 5.00 5.41
N LEU A 366 -5.97 5.44 4.21
CA LEU A 366 -4.83 6.35 4.05
C LEU A 366 -5.12 7.71 4.66
N ARG A 367 -6.37 8.17 4.55
CA ARG A 367 -6.86 9.37 5.22
C ARG A 367 -6.71 9.26 6.74
N SER A 368 -7.23 8.19 7.36
CA SER A 368 -7.19 8.02 8.81
C SER A 368 -5.76 8.04 9.34
N LEU A 369 -4.84 7.43 8.58
CA LEU A 369 -3.40 7.54 8.82
C LEU A 369 -2.91 8.98 8.69
N LEU A 370 -3.21 9.72 7.63
CA LEU A 370 -2.75 11.11 7.47
C LEU A 370 -3.28 12.05 8.57
N GLU A 371 -4.53 11.85 9.00
CA GLU A 371 -5.23 12.71 9.96
C GLU A 371 -5.01 12.34 11.42
N ARG A 372 -4.23 11.28 11.71
CA ARG A 372 -4.03 10.76 13.08
C ARG A 372 -5.35 10.38 13.75
N GLU A 373 -6.29 9.82 12.98
CA GLU A 373 -7.54 9.37 13.57
C GLU A 373 -7.26 8.28 14.62
N PRO A 374 -7.98 8.29 15.77
CA PRO A 374 -7.88 7.23 16.76
C PRO A 374 -8.11 5.86 16.14
N GLY A 375 -7.20 4.93 16.41
CA GLY A 375 -7.28 3.57 15.89
C GLY A 375 -6.81 3.38 14.45
N SER A 376 -6.29 4.41 13.77
CA SER A 376 -5.73 4.31 12.41
C SER A 376 -4.56 3.33 12.26
N GLY A 377 -3.97 2.86 13.38
CA GLY A 377 -2.93 1.83 13.40
C GLY A 377 -3.44 0.42 13.09
N HIS A 378 -4.75 0.21 13.20
CA HIS A 378 -5.41 -1.08 12.94
C HIS A 378 -4.82 -2.26 13.74
N SER A 379 -4.37 -2.02 14.97
CA SER A 379 -4.03 -3.09 15.91
C SER A 379 -5.26 -3.96 16.27
N ALA A 380 -5.06 -5.05 17.01
CA ALA A 380 -6.15 -5.86 17.54
C ALA A 380 -7.12 -5.04 18.41
N LEU A 381 -6.57 -4.18 19.27
CA LEU A 381 -7.33 -3.30 20.14
C LEU A 381 -8.07 -2.23 19.35
N ASP A 382 -7.44 -1.66 18.31
CA ASP A 382 -8.11 -0.69 17.42
C ASP A 382 -9.29 -1.35 16.68
N THR A 383 -9.09 -2.60 16.24
CA THR A 383 -10.15 -3.38 15.57
C THR A 383 -11.31 -3.68 16.53
N LEU A 384 -11.01 -4.05 17.77
CA LEU A 384 -12.02 -4.26 18.81
C LEU A 384 -12.76 -2.95 19.13
N SER A 385 -12.03 -1.85 19.30
CA SER A 385 -12.60 -0.51 19.51
C SER A 385 -13.58 -0.18 18.39
N ARG A 386 -13.19 -0.40 17.13
CA ARG A 386 -14.06 -0.15 15.99
C ARG A 386 -15.32 -1.02 15.98
N ILE A 387 -15.19 -2.33 16.22
CA ILE A 387 -16.35 -3.25 16.28
C ILE A 387 -17.37 -2.76 17.31
N LEU A 388 -16.89 -2.34 18.49
CA LEU A 388 -17.75 -1.84 19.56
C LEU A 388 -18.36 -0.48 19.22
N ALA A 389 -17.60 0.43 18.61
CA ALA A 389 -18.11 1.72 18.15
C ALA A 389 -19.19 1.58 17.07
N GLU A 390 -19.04 0.61 16.17
CA GLU A 390 -20.03 0.31 15.13
C GLU A 390 -21.22 -0.51 15.64
N GLY A 391 -21.11 -1.13 16.82
CA GLY A 391 -22.13 -2.03 17.36
C GLY A 391 -22.30 -3.35 16.58
N ARG A 392 -21.30 -3.75 15.78
CA ARG A 392 -21.36 -4.97 14.95
C ARG A 392 -20.01 -5.51 14.55
N ILE A 393 -19.95 -6.82 14.33
CA ILE A 393 -18.81 -7.50 13.72
C ILE A 393 -19.10 -7.65 12.23
N ARG A 394 -18.28 -7.02 11.38
CA ARG A 394 -18.47 -7.12 9.93
C ARG A 394 -18.05 -8.46 9.37
N GLY A 395 -18.89 -9.03 8.53
CA GLY A 395 -18.57 -10.20 7.74
C GLY A 395 -17.44 -9.92 6.75
N SER A 396 -16.66 -10.96 6.42
CA SER A 396 -15.58 -10.84 5.45
C SER A 396 -15.52 -12.06 4.55
N THR A 397 -15.24 -11.85 3.28
CA THR A 397 -14.89 -12.90 2.32
C THR A 397 -13.40 -13.25 2.36
N ARG A 398 -12.60 -12.48 3.11
CA ARG A 398 -11.15 -12.69 3.19
C ARG A 398 -10.87 -13.99 3.94
N LEU A 399 -10.26 -14.95 3.24
CA LEU A 399 -9.90 -16.31 3.72
C LEU A 399 -11.06 -17.31 3.75
N VAL A 400 -12.22 -16.95 3.21
CA VAL A 400 -13.38 -17.84 3.07
C VAL A 400 -13.55 -18.15 1.59
N ARG A 401 -13.98 -19.37 1.27
CA ARG A 401 -14.25 -19.76 -0.11
C ARG A 401 -15.64 -19.27 -0.49
N GLY A 402 -15.74 -18.52 -1.57
CA GLY A 402 -17.01 -17.96 -2.06
C GLY A 402 -17.05 -16.44 -2.00
N THR A 403 -18.22 -15.89 -2.27
CA THR A 403 -18.49 -14.43 -2.28
C THR A 403 -19.26 -13.97 -1.05
N ASP A 404 -19.75 -14.90 -0.24
CA ASP A 404 -20.61 -14.59 0.90
C ASP A 404 -19.75 -14.14 2.08
N PRO A 405 -19.95 -12.92 2.59
CA PRO A 405 -19.24 -12.45 3.77
C PRO A 405 -19.70 -13.25 4.98
N VAL A 406 -18.75 -13.62 5.86
CA VAL A 406 -19.07 -14.34 7.10
C VAL A 406 -18.31 -13.76 8.29
N VAL A 407 -18.90 -13.89 9.47
CA VAL A 407 -18.22 -13.74 10.76
C VAL A 407 -17.77 -15.12 11.23
N SER A 408 -16.46 -15.29 11.41
CA SER A 408 -15.89 -16.49 12.01
C SER A 408 -15.80 -16.35 13.54
N TRP A 409 -16.14 -17.43 14.23
CA TRP A 409 -15.99 -17.61 15.65
C TRP A 409 -15.16 -18.86 15.93
N SER A 410 -14.56 -18.94 17.11
CA SER A 410 -13.94 -20.17 17.61
C SER A 410 -14.62 -20.61 18.89
N ALA A 411 -14.86 -21.91 19.05
CA ALA A 411 -15.26 -22.47 20.33
C ALA A 411 -14.06 -22.69 21.28
N ARG A 412 -12.84 -22.25 20.91
CA ARG A 412 -11.67 -22.24 21.78
C ARG A 412 -11.65 -20.98 22.61
N THR A 413 -11.40 -21.15 23.89
CA THR A 413 -11.30 -20.07 24.87
C THR A 413 -9.96 -19.32 24.76
N PRO A 414 -9.85 -18.08 25.27
CA PRO A 414 -8.60 -17.31 25.22
C PRO A 414 -7.40 -18.04 25.83
N TRP A 415 -7.62 -18.91 26.84
CA TRP A 415 -6.57 -19.70 27.48
C TRP A 415 -6.07 -20.86 26.60
N GLU A 416 -6.96 -21.47 25.81
CA GLU A 416 -6.57 -22.52 24.87
C GLU A 416 -5.79 -21.97 23.68
N LEU A 417 -5.97 -20.67 23.35
CA LEU A 417 -5.31 -20.06 22.21
C LEU A 417 -3.79 -20.15 22.26
N MET A 418 -3.19 -20.08 23.45
CA MET A 418 -1.74 -20.10 23.54
C MET A 418 -1.11 -21.37 22.97
N SER A 419 -1.85 -22.49 23.01
CA SER A 419 -1.41 -23.76 22.44
C SER A 419 -1.49 -23.85 20.91
N ILE A 420 -2.29 -23.00 20.26
CA ILE A 420 -2.57 -23.06 18.80
C ILE A 420 -2.16 -21.79 18.05
N ARG A 421 -1.85 -20.71 18.78
CA ARG A 421 -1.39 -19.44 18.23
C ARG A 421 -0.01 -19.61 17.61
N HIS A 422 0.14 -19.16 16.38
CA HIS A 422 1.43 -19.14 15.69
C HIS A 422 1.52 -17.93 14.75
N TRP A 423 2.75 -17.57 14.39
CA TRP A 423 3.00 -16.49 13.44
C TRP A 423 2.78 -16.96 12.00
N SER A 424 1.88 -16.31 11.27
CA SER A 424 1.65 -16.57 9.85
C SER A 424 2.51 -15.64 9.00
N ARG A 425 3.58 -16.16 8.38
CA ARG A 425 4.44 -15.37 7.47
C ARG A 425 3.70 -14.85 6.25
N ALA A 426 2.74 -15.61 5.71
CA ALA A 426 1.96 -15.22 4.54
C ALA A 426 1.02 -14.02 4.84
N LEU A 427 0.43 -14.01 6.03
CA LEU A 427 -0.49 -12.95 6.47
C LEU A 427 0.22 -11.81 7.23
N ILE A 428 1.47 -12.04 7.67
CA ILE A 428 2.28 -11.12 8.48
C ILE A 428 1.54 -10.71 9.75
N ARG A 429 1.03 -11.71 10.47
CA ARG A 429 0.33 -11.54 11.76
C ARG A 429 0.25 -12.86 12.51
N TRP A 430 -0.08 -12.77 13.79
CA TRP A 430 -0.50 -13.93 14.58
C TRP A 430 -1.85 -14.47 14.10
N THR A 431 -2.07 -15.78 14.21
CA THR A 431 -3.36 -16.40 13.91
C THR A 431 -4.48 -15.93 14.83
N PHE A 432 -4.14 -15.76 16.12
CA PHE A 432 -5.00 -15.20 17.15
C PHE A 432 -4.26 -14.12 17.93
N GLU A 433 -4.98 -13.10 18.36
CA GLU A 433 -4.53 -12.10 19.33
C GLU A 433 -5.52 -12.08 20.50
N PRO A 434 -5.08 -11.80 21.74
CA PRO A 434 -5.88 -12.02 22.96
C PRO A 434 -6.93 -10.92 23.21
N TYR A 435 -7.60 -10.49 22.14
CA TYR A 435 -8.63 -9.45 22.14
C TYR A 435 -9.87 -10.00 21.45
N GLY A 436 -11.05 -9.64 21.91
CA GLY A 436 -12.26 -10.04 21.21
C GLY A 436 -13.55 -9.90 21.99
N ILE A 437 -14.57 -10.56 21.44
CA ILE A 437 -15.92 -10.61 22.00
C ILE A 437 -16.32 -12.08 22.12
N ALA A 438 -16.75 -12.47 23.31
CA ALA A 438 -17.36 -13.76 23.55
C ALA A 438 -18.88 -13.60 23.50
N VAL A 439 -19.57 -14.51 22.83
CA VAL A 439 -21.03 -14.52 22.72
C VAL A 439 -21.55 -15.93 23.00
N ARG A 440 -22.63 -16.06 23.76
CA ARG A 440 -23.27 -17.35 24.02
C ARG A 440 -23.61 -18.06 22.71
N LYS A 441 -23.36 -19.37 22.67
CA LYS A 441 -23.66 -20.24 21.52
C LYS A 441 -25.13 -20.16 21.14
N THR A 442 -26.03 -20.07 22.12
CA THR A 442 -27.47 -19.90 21.88
C THR A 442 -27.76 -18.61 21.14
N SER A 443 -27.22 -17.48 21.59
CA SER A 443 -27.38 -16.17 20.95
C SER A 443 -26.78 -16.11 19.55
N VAL A 444 -25.67 -16.82 19.29
CA VAL A 444 -25.09 -16.98 17.94
C VAL A 444 -25.95 -17.88 17.05
N ARG A 445 -26.46 -19.01 17.55
CA ARG A 445 -27.37 -19.91 16.79
C ARG A 445 -28.68 -19.24 16.41
N ASN A 446 -29.27 -18.49 17.34
CA ASN A 446 -30.52 -17.76 17.10
C ASN A 446 -30.36 -16.70 16.01
N ARG A 447 -29.12 -16.25 15.76
CA ARG A 447 -28.74 -15.32 14.68
C ARG A 447 -28.11 -16.06 13.47
N GLY A 448 -28.43 -17.33 13.27
CA GLY A 448 -28.01 -18.12 12.11
C GLY A 448 -26.61 -18.71 12.16
N GLY A 449 -25.86 -18.51 13.25
CA GLY A 449 -24.51 -19.05 13.38
C GLY A 449 -24.48 -20.56 13.56
N LYS A 450 -23.65 -21.26 12.78
CA LYS A 450 -23.54 -22.74 12.78
C LYS A 450 -22.07 -23.18 12.82
N PRO A 451 -21.75 -24.40 13.30
CA PRO A 451 -20.40 -24.96 13.20
C PRO A 451 -19.93 -25.06 11.73
N ALA A 452 -18.64 -24.83 11.51
CA ALA A 452 -18.00 -24.99 10.20
C ALA A 452 -18.02 -26.46 9.74
N VAL A 453 -18.09 -26.66 8.42
CA VAL A 453 -18.11 -27.99 7.77
C VAL A 453 -16.71 -28.30 7.26
N TYR A 454 -16.04 -29.22 7.94
CA TYR A 454 -14.67 -29.64 7.65
C TYR A 454 -14.64 -30.78 6.64
N VAL A 455 -14.38 -30.47 5.37
CA VAL A 455 -14.31 -31.46 4.29
C VAL A 455 -13.17 -31.14 3.31
N ALA A 456 -12.76 -32.15 2.52
CA ALA A 456 -11.80 -31.96 1.45
C ALA A 456 -12.32 -30.97 0.38
N ALA A 457 -11.43 -30.26 -0.30
CA ALA A 457 -11.79 -29.19 -1.23
C ALA A 457 -12.67 -29.67 -2.40
N ARG A 458 -12.49 -30.93 -2.81
CA ARG A 458 -13.30 -31.62 -3.83
C ARG A 458 -14.77 -31.82 -3.46
N PHE A 459 -15.09 -31.81 -2.16
CA PHE A 459 -16.47 -31.99 -1.70
C PHE A 459 -17.24 -30.68 -1.52
N HIS A 460 -16.58 -29.52 -1.70
CA HIS A 460 -17.23 -28.21 -1.57
C HIS A 460 -18.48 -28.05 -2.44
N GLN A 461 -18.44 -28.51 -3.69
CA GLN A 461 -19.58 -28.41 -4.61
C GLN A 461 -20.77 -29.30 -4.21
N ARG A 462 -20.53 -30.33 -3.40
CA ARG A 462 -21.56 -31.24 -2.87
C ARG A 462 -22.27 -30.68 -1.63
N LEU A 463 -21.75 -29.61 -1.03
CA LEU A 463 -22.46 -28.91 0.03
C LEU A 463 -23.68 -28.18 -0.55
N ALA A 464 -24.80 -28.24 0.18
CA ALA A 464 -25.97 -27.42 -0.10
C ALA A 464 -25.55 -25.95 -0.18
N LEU A 465 -26.19 -25.17 -1.07
CA LEU A 465 -25.79 -23.78 -1.34
C LEU A 465 -25.73 -22.94 -0.06
N GLU A 466 -26.75 -23.08 0.79
CA GLU A 466 -26.88 -22.43 2.11
C GLU A 466 -25.77 -22.81 3.11
N ASP A 467 -25.08 -23.94 2.91
CA ASP A 467 -24.02 -24.42 3.80
C ASP A 467 -22.61 -24.15 3.25
N ARG A 468 -22.48 -23.62 2.02
CA ARG A 468 -21.16 -23.39 1.40
C ARG A 468 -20.34 -22.36 2.16
N HIS A 469 -20.97 -21.33 2.73
CA HIS A 469 -20.29 -20.34 3.55
C HIS A 469 -19.64 -20.97 4.80
N ARG A 470 -20.10 -22.15 5.24
CA ARG A 470 -19.56 -22.91 6.39
C ARG A 470 -18.34 -23.77 6.03
N PHE A 471 -17.98 -23.90 4.76
CA PHE A 471 -16.90 -24.77 4.30
C PHE A 471 -15.54 -24.36 4.88
N GLN A 472 -14.86 -25.29 5.55
CA GLN A 472 -13.46 -25.15 5.98
C GLN A 472 -12.64 -26.33 5.44
N ARG A 473 -11.57 -26.02 4.70
CA ARG A 473 -10.75 -27.06 4.06
C ARG A 473 -10.12 -27.97 5.12
N HIS A 474 -10.33 -29.28 5.02
CA HIS A 474 -9.72 -30.24 5.93
C HIS A 474 -9.13 -31.42 5.18
N GLU A 475 -7.81 -31.43 5.05
CA GLU A 475 -7.03 -32.43 4.30
C GLU A 475 -5.73 -32.73 5.08
N PRO A 476 -5.80 -33.46 6.21
CA PRO A 476 -4.62 -33.87 6.95
C PRO A 476 -3.65 -34.72 6.09
N PRO A 477 -2.33 -34.63 6.31
CA PRO A 477 -1.66 -33.77 7.31
C PRO A 477 -1.48 -32.31 6.84
N SER A 478 -1.67 -32.03 5.56
CA SER A 478 -1.36 -30.72 4.95
C SER A 478 -2.18 -29.55 5.50
N CYS A 479 -3.39 -29.82 5.98
CA CYS A 479 -4.37 -28.79 6.34
C CYS A 479 -5.35 -29.29 7.41
N ALA A 480 -5.01 -29.12 8.69
CA ALA A 480 -5.75 -29.70 9.82
C ALA A 480 -6.49 -28.65 10.69
N TRP A 481 -7.37 -27.83 10.12
CA TRP A 481 -8.07 -26.73 10.85
C TRP A 481 -9.13 -27.16 11.87
N LYS A 482 -9.45 -28.45 12.00
CA LYS A 482 -10.51 -28.95 12.90
C LYS A 482 -10.25 -28.62 14.38
N HIS A 483 -8.99 -28.40 14.75
CA HIS A 483 -8.61 -28.04 16.11
C HIS A 483 -9.12 -26.65 16.55
N GLU A 484 -9.41 -25.73 15.61
CA GLU A 484 -9.94 -24.39 15.91
C GLU A 484 -11.41 -24.39 16.33
N ARG A 485 -12.15 -25.48 16.05
CA ARG A 485 -13.59 -25.63 16.36
C ARG A 485 -14.39 -24.39 15.91
N GLU A 486 -14.23 -24.03 14.65
CA GLU A 486 -14.76 -22.81 14.03
C GLU A 486 -16.30 -22.87 13.91
N TRP A 487 -16.96 -21.74 14.13
CA TRP A 487 -18.35 -21.48 13.77
C TRP A 487 -18.41 -20.31 12.82
N ARG A 488 -19.46 -20.23 12.01
CA ARG A 488 -19.69 -19.12 11.08
C ARG A 488 -21.11 -18.62 11.16
N THR A 489 -21.23 -17.31 11.06
CA THR A 489 -22.49 -16.60 10.80
C THR A 489 -22.37 -15.94 9.44
N GLU A 490 -23.39 -16.08 8.59
CA GLU A 490 -23.48 -15.38 7.32
C GLU A 490 -23.76 -13.88 7.54
N GLY A 491 -23.09 -13.03 6.76
CA GLY A 491 -23.23 -11.57 6.86
C GLY A 491 -22.48 -10.92 8.02
N ASP A 492 -22.94 -9.73 8.41
CA ASP A 492 -22.51 -9.02 9.61
C ASP A 492 -23.22 -9.61 10.85
N PHE A 493 -22.60 -9.50 12.03
CA PHE A 493 -23.20 -9.88 13.30
C PHE A 493 -23.43 -8.66 14.19
N GLU A 494 -24.69 -8.31 14.40
CA GLU A 494 -25.09 -7.17 15.23
C GLU A 494 -24.89 -7.47 16.72
N LEU A 495 -24.20 -6.56 17.43
CA LEU A 495 -24.00 -6.63 18.87
C LEU A 495 -25.13 -5.95 19.65
N THR A 496 -25.86 -5.05 18.98
CA THR A 496 -27.02 -4.37 19.55
C THR A 496 -28.05 -5.38 20.04
N GLY A 497 -28.55 -5.18 21.26
CA GLY A 497 -29.55 -6.05 21.89
C GLY A 497 -28.98 -7.29 22.57
N LEU A 498 -27.66 -7.49 22.61
CA LEU A 498 -27.06 -8.51 23.47
C LEU A 498 -27.09 -8.06 24.94
N GLY A 499 -27.59 -8.94 25.81
CA GLY A 499 -27.55 -8.77 27.26
C GLY A 499 -26.14 -8.93 27.85
N GLU A 500 -25.93 -8.43 29.07
CA GLU A 500 -24.68 -8.60 29.82
C GLU A 500 -24.35 -10.08 30.12
N ASP A 501 -25.38 -10.93 30.17
CA ASP A 501 -25.25 -12.38 30.36
C ASP A 501 -24.99 -13.11 29.04
N GLU A 502 -25.34 -12.52 27.89
CA GLU A 502 -25.19 -13.12 26.56
C GLU A 502 -23.81 -12.91 25.96
N ALA A 503 -23.14 -11.80 26.27
CA ALA A 503 -21.85 -11.46 25.68
C ALA A 503 -20.96 -10.65 26.61
N PHE A 504 -19.65 -10.77 26.39
CA PHE A 504 -18.65 -9.97 27.09
C PHE A 504 -17.44 -9.70 26.18
N ILE A 505 -16.77 -8.59 26.45
CA ILE A 505 -15.52 -8.20 25.81
C ILE A 505 -14.37 -8.81 26.60
N PHE A 506 -13.30 -9.24 25.93
CA PHE A 506 -12.06 -9.62 26.61
C PHE A 506 -10.83 -8.94 26.02
N VAL A 507 -9.91 -8.57 26.90
CA VAL A 507 -8.63 -7.89 26.61
C VAL A 507 -7.54 -8.46 27.52
N PRO A 508 -6.25 -8.43 27.13
CA PRO A 508 -5.21 -9.15 27.86
C PRO A 508 -4.86 -8.54 29.22
N ASP A 509 -5.02 -7.23 29.40
CA ASP A 509 -4.64 -6.55 30.63
C ASP A 509 -5.56 -5.35 30.95
N SER A 510 -5.40 -4.79 32.16
CA SER A 510 -6.21 -3.66 32.62
C SER A 510 -5.93 -2.36 31.87
N ARG A 511 -4.71 -2.15 31.36
CA ARG A 511 -4.36 -0.94 30.61
C ARG A 511 -5.12 -0.89 29.28
N ASP A 512 -5.23 -2.03 28.61
CA ASP A 512 -6.02 -2.15 27.39
C ASP A 512 -7.52 -2.00 27.65
N ALA A 513 -8.02 -2.52 28.79
CA ALA A 513 -9.39 -2.29 29.22
C ALA A 513 -9.69 -0.80 29.42
N ASP A 514 -8.79 -0.08 30.11
CA ASP A 514 -8.89 1.36 30.35
C ASP A 514 -8.83 2.14 29.02
N THR A 515 -7.89 1.75 28.14
CA THR A 515 -7.75 2.35 26.81
C THR A 515 -9.01 2.15 25.95
N LEU A 516 -9.60 0.95 26.00
CA LEU A 516 -10.83 0.64 25.27
C LEU A 516 -11.99 1.50 25.78
N GLN A 517 -12.19 1.58 27.10
CA GLN A 517 -13.25 2.37 27.72
C GLN A 517 -13.11 3.87 27.44
N ALA A 518 -11.88 4.38 27.33
CA ALA A 518 -11.64 5.77 26.95
C ALA A 518 -12.02 6.07 25.49
N ARG A 519 -12.00 5.06 24.62
CA ARG A 519 -12.29 5.21 23.18
C ARG A 519 -13.74 4.95 22.83
N VAL A 520 -14.40 4.03 23.53
CA VAL A 520 -15.74 3.58 23.20
C VAL A 520 -16.62 3.43 24.44
N SER A 521 -17.89 3.82 24.29
CA SER A 521 -18.92 3.54 25.28
C SER A 521 -19.52 2.18 24.98
N ALA A 522 -19.01 1.13 25.62
CA ALA A 522 -19.54 -0.23 25.48
C ALA A 522 -20.46 -0.58 26.65
N THR A 523 -21.61 -1.18 26.34
CA THR A 523 -22.55 -1.73 27.34
C THR A 523 -22.13 -3.11 27.84
N LEU A 524 -21.41 -3.87 27.01
CA LEU A 524 -20.97 -5.21 27.35
C LEU A 524 -19.90 -5.17 28.45
N PRO A 525 -19.93 -6.11 29.40
CA PRO A 525 -18.93 -6.18 30.45
C PRO A 525 -17.56 -6.54 29.87
N VAL A 526 -16.49 -5.99 30.46
CA VAL A 526 -15.11 -6.25 30.05
C VAL A 526 -14.46 -7.22 31.03
N LEU A 527 -14.00 -8.35 30.50
CA LEU A 527 -13.20 -9.36 31.18
C LEU A 527 -11.72 -9.11 30.89
N VAL A 528 -10.93 -9.00 31.96
CA VAL A 528 -9.47 -9.15 31.88
C VAL A 528 -9.18 -10.56 32.39
N PRO A 529 -8.77 -11.51 31.54
CA PRO A 529 -8.43 -12.84 31.97
C PRO A 529 -7.38 -12.78 33.08
N ASP A 530 -7.59 -13.49 34.19
CA ASP A 530 -6.49 -13.78 35.11
C ASP A 530 -5.38 -14.46 34.31
N ALA A 531 -4.11 -14.15 34.66
CA ALA A 531 -2.96 -14.83 34.08
C ALA A 531 -3.25 -16.33 34.04
N ALA A 532 -3.03 -16.95 32.88
CA ALA A 532 -3.30 -18.37 32.71
C ALA A 532 -2.64 -19.11 33.88
N PRO A 533 -3.34 -20.02 34.57
CA PRO A 533 -2.69 -20.86 35.57
C PRO A 533 -1.49 -21.52 34.89
N ASP A 534 -0.33 -21.44 35.54
CA ASP A 534 0.94 -21.95 35.03
C ASP A 534 0.73 -23.36 34.47
N PRO A 535 1.05 -23.62 33.18
CA PRO A 535 0.82 -24.94 32.60
C PRO A 535 1.73 -25.95 33.30
N LYS A 536 1.17 -26.65 34.29
CA LYS A 536 1.80 -27.82 34.92
C LYS A 536 1.88 -29.00 33.97
#